data_AF-A0A1J4V7T7-F1
#
_entry.id   AF-A0A1J4V7T7-F1
#
_cell.length_a   1.000
_cell.length_b   1.000
_cell.length_c   1.000
_cell.angle_alpha   90.00
_cell.angle_beta   90.00
_cell.angle_gamma   90.00
#
_symmetry.space_group_name_H-M   'P 1'
#
loop_
_entity.id
_entity.type
_entity.pdbx_description
1 polymer ?
#
loop_
_entity_poly.entity_id
_entity_poly.type
_entity_poly.pdbx_seq_one_letter_code
_entity_poly.pdbx_strand_id
1 'polypeptide(L)'
;MNKDPKKIVEQIFSLVTELAEMTGHKISALQSSNKPLPKAKTSGTTGGIRGLVDEGYLDDPKLLPEIIERLKQEGRHYSNAAVSMGLLNLVRERVLTRFRDKDKKIWKYVIRK
;
A
#
# COMPACT_ATOMS: atom_id res chain seq x y z
N MET A 1 18.00 27.06 -22.77
CA MET A 1 18.53 26.23 -21.66
C MET A 1 18.00 24.81 -21.82
N ASN A 2 18.80 23.89 -22.36
CA ASN A 2 18.46 22.46 -22.39
C ASN A 2 18.82 21.88 -21.02
N LYS A 3 17.88 21.91 -20.07
CA LYS A 3 18.06 21.21 -18.80
C LYS A 3 17.93 19.72 -19.10
N ASP A 4 19.04 19.00 -19.00
CA ASP A 4 19.06 17.54 -19.12
C ASP A 4 18.13 16.94 -18.05
N PRO A 5 17.10 16.18 -18.42
CA PRO A 5 16.18 15.55 -17.48
C PRO A 5 16.90 14.77 -16.37
N LYS A 6 18.06 14.17 -16.66
CA LYS A 6 18.85 13.43 -15.65
C LYS A 6 19.36 14.36 -14.54
N LYS A 7 19.86 15.52 -14.92
CA LYS A 7 20.34 16.53 -13.95
C LYS A 7 19.22 17.07 -13.08
N ILE A 8 18.02 17.22 -13.65
CA ILE A 8 16.84 17.64 -12.88
C ILE A 8 16.49 16.58 -11.84
N VAL A 9 16.51 15.30 -12.22
CA VAL A 9 16.22 14.19 -11.30
C VAL A 9 17.25 14.13 -10.17
N GLU A 10 18.54 14.25 -10.48
CA GLU A 10 19.62 14.29 -9.48
C GLU A 10 19.44 15.45 -8.48
N GLN A 11 19.07 16.63 -8.98
CA GLN A 11 18.80 17.79 -8.15
C GLN A 11 17.59 17.59 -7.23
N ILE A 12 16.50 17.01 -7.75
CA ILE A 12 15.32 16.70 -6.95
C ILE A 12 15.68 15.70 -5.84
N PHE A 13 16.42 14.64 -6.15
CA PHE A 13 16.84 13.65 -5.14
C PHE A 13 17.70 14.27 -4.05
N SER A 14 18.64 15.15 -4.40
CA SER A 14 19.47 15.86 -3.44
C SER A 14 18.62 16.69 -2.47
N LEU A 15 17.70 17.49 -2.99
CA LEU A 15 16.87 18.39 -2.19
C LEU A 15 15.92 17.64 -1.25
N VAL A 16 15.35 16.53 -1.71
CA VAL A 16 14.47 15.70 -0.88
C VAL A 16 15.25 15.03 0.25
N THR A 17 16.48 14.57 -0.03
CA THR A 17 17.39 13.99 0.98
C THR A 17 17.71 15.00 2.08
N GLU A 18 18.08 16.22 1.70
CA GLU A 18 18.40 17.31 2.63
C GLU A 18 17.20 17.66 3.53
N LEU A 19 15.99 17.78 2.97
CA LEU A 19 14.78 18.05 3.73
C LEU A 19 14.45 16.93 4.74
N ALA A 20 14.70 15.68 4.37
CA ALA A 20 14.44 14.55 5.24
C ALA A 20 15.41 14.52 6.43
N GLU A 21 16.69 14.83 6.20
CA GLU A 21 17.69 14.99 7.27
C GLU A 21 17.31 16.12 8.23
N MET A 22 16.90 17.28 7.70
CA MET A 22 16.49 18.43 8.51
C MET A 22 15.24 18.17 9.37
N THR A 23 14.34 17.30 8.90
CA THR A 23 13.09 16.98 9.59
C THR A 23 13.18 15.73 10.46
N GLY A 24 14.35 15.08 10.54
CA GLY A 24 14.54 13.84 11.29
C GLY A 24 13.80 12.63 10.71
N HIS A 25 13.32 12.72 9.46
CA HIS A 25 12.65 11.62 8.77
C HIS A 25 13.68 10.82 7.98
N LYS A 26 13.72 9.49 8.14
CA LYS A 26 14.54 8.63 7.29
C LYS A 26 13.82 8.44 5.95
N ILE A 27 14.44 8.84 4.85
CA ILE A 27 14.05 8.35 3.53
C ILE A 27 14.45 6.89 3.48
N SER A 28 13.51 5.98 3.77
CA SER A 28 13.70 4.61 3.33
C SER A 28 13.71 4.66 1.81
N ALA A 29 14.88 4.43 1.20
CA ALA A 29 14.95 4.16 -0.23
C ALA A 29 13.82 3.19 -0.55
N LEU A 30 12.90 3.59 -1.43
CA LEU A 30 11.91 2.70 -2.01
C LEU A 30 12.71 1.60 -2.69
N GLN A 31 12.98 0.53 -1.96
CA GLN A 31 13.49 -0.69 -2.53
C GLN A 31 12.40 -1.10 -3.51
N SER A 32 12.71 -0.89 -4.79
CA SER A 32 12.05 -1.54 -5.91
C SER A 32 12.09 -3.04 -5.64
N SER A 33 11.13 -3.53 -4.87
CA SER A 33 10.86 -4.95 -4.81
C SER A 33 10.46 -5.33 -6.24
N ASN A 34 11.21 -6.25 -6.83
CA ASN A 34 10.84 -6.94 -8.04
C ASN A 34 9.48 -7.61 -7.81
N LYS A 35 8.38 -6.88 -8.01
CA LYS A 35 7.04 -7.45 -8.06
C LYS A 35 6.79 -7.89 -9.50
N PRO A 36 6.30 -9.12 -9.72
CA PRO A 36 5.96 -9.62 -11.05
C PRO A 36 4.90 -8.73 -11.71
N LEU A 37 4.98 -8.64 -13.05
CA LEU A 37 4.17 -7.84 -13.98
C LEU A 37 2.72 -7.54 -13.52
N PRO A 38 2.18 -6.34 -13.82
CA PRO A 38 0.88 -5.92 -13.32
C PRO A 38 -0.21 -6.83 -13.89
N LYS A 39 -0.80 -7.67 -13.03
CA LYS A 39 -2.11 -8.27 -13.30
C LYS A 39 -3.08 -7.11 -13.58
N ALA A 40 -3.92 -7.28 -14.60
CA ALA A 40 -4.87 -6.29 -15.12
C ALA A 40 -5.40 -5.39 -13.99
N LYS A 41 -5.31 -4.06 -14.18
CA LYS A 41 -5.75 -3.05 -13.19
C LYS A 41 -7.19 -3.35 -12.79
N THR A 42 -7.38 -4.06 -11.68
CA THR A 42 -8.71 -4.35 -11.16
C THR A 42 -9.30 -3.02 -10.73
N SER A 43 -10.40 -2.59 -11.35
CA SER A 43 -11.09 -1.36 -10.95
C SER A 43 -11.88 -1.56 -9.65
N GLY A 44 -12.30 -0.47 -9.01
CA GLY A 44 -13.13 -0.48 -7.81
C GLY A 44 -12.39 -0.88 -6.53
N THR A 45 -13.12 -1.44 -5.56
CA THR A 45 -12.61 -1.67 -4.19
C THR A 45 -11.42 -2.61 -4.13
N THR A 46 -11.41 -3.70 -4.91
CA THR A 46 -10.26 -4.63 -4.99
C THR A 46 -9.02 -3.91 -5.52
N GLY A 47 -9.18 -3.00 -6.49
CA GLY A 47 -8.12 -2.14 -6.99
C GLY A 47 -7.56 -1.21 -5.94
N GLY A 48 -8.45 -0.54 -5.18
CA GLY A 48 -8.04 0.31 -4.07
C GLY A 48 -7.23 -0.44 -3.03
N ILE A 49 -7.67 -1.65 -2.64
CA ILE A 49 -6.93 -2.47 -1.68
C ILE A 49 -5.60 -2.97 -2.28
N ARG A 50 -5.55 -3.27 -3.58
CA ARG A 50 -4.29 -3.62 -4.26
C ARG A 50 -3.29 -2.46 -4.24
N GLY A 51 -3.77 -1.23 -4.39
CA GLY A 51 -2.97 -0.02 -4.17
C GLY A 51 -2.29 -0.02 -2.79
N LEU A 52 -3.07 -0.28 -1.72
CA LEU A 52 -2.53 -0.41 -0.36
C LEU A 52 -1.48 -1.53 -0.22
N VAL A 53 -1.68 -2.65 -0.93
CA VAL A 53 -0.69 -3.76 -0.98
C VAL A 53 0.58 -3.35 -1.72
N ASP A 54 0.47 -2.51 -2.74
CA ASP A 54 1.61 -2.02 -3.52
C ASP A 54 2.38 -0.92 -2.79
N GLU A 55 1.70 -0.15 -1.94
CA GLU A 55 2.27 0.84 -1.02
C GLU A 55 2.90 0.22 0.25
N GLY A 56 2.73 -1.10 0.48
CA GLY A 56 3.27 -1.79 1.65
C GLY A 56 2.43 -1.66 2.93
N TYR A 57 1.23 -1.08 2.87
CA TYR A 57 0.38 -0.86 4.06
C TYR A 57 -0.08 -2.17 4.74
N LEU A 58 -0.10 -3.27 3.98
CA LEU A 58 -0.46 -4.62 4.48
C LEU A 58 0.75 -5.53 4.69
N ASP A 59 1.96 -4.98 4.84
CA ASP A 59 3.16 -5.76 5.21
C ASP A 59 3.07 -6.30 6.64
N ASP A 60 2.37 -5.59 7.52
CA ASP A 60 1.98 -6.00 8.85
C ASP A 60 0.45 -6.25 8.98
N PRO A 61 0.00 -7.09 9.94
CA PRO A 61 -1.40 -7.48 9.99
C PRO A 61 -2.35 -6.35 10.37
N LYS A 62 -3.30 -6.04 9.48
CA LYS A 62 -4.30 -4.98 9.65
C LYS A 62 -5.70 -5.50 9.88
N LEU A 63 -6.48 -4.74 10.64
CA LEU A 63 -7.91 -4.99 10.86
C LEU A 63 -8.75 -4.37 9.74
N LEU A 64 -9.95 -4.91 9.51
CA LEU A 64 -10.89 -4.35 8.54
C LEU A 64 -11.18 -2.84 8.76
N PRO A 65 -11.42 -2.35 10.00
CA PRO A 65 -11.65 -0.92 10.23
C PRO A 65 -10.46 -0.04 9.87
N GLU A 66 -9.23 -0.50 10.15
CA GLU A 66 -8.00 0.22 9.81
C GLU A 66 -7.85 0.37 8.29
N ILE A 67 -8.13 -0.71 7.55
CA ILE A 67 -8.08 -0.71 6.08
C ILE A 67 -9.16 0.22 5.51
N ILE A 68 -10.37 0.22 6.07
CA ILE A 68 -11.45 1.13 5.65
C ILE A 68 -11.05 2.58 5.89
N GLU A 69 -10.49 2.88 7.07
CA GLU A 69 -10.05 4.23 7.42
C GLU A 69 -8.93 4.70 6.49
N ARG A 70 -7.95 3.84 6.19
CA ARG A 70 -6.89 4.16 5.26
C ARG A 70 -7.41 4.45 3.85
N LEU A 71 -8.35 3.64 3.34
CA LEU A 71 -8.98 3.89 2.05
C LEU A 71 -9.71 5.24 2.03
N LYS A 72 -10.39 5.61 3.12
CA LYS A 72 -11.03 6.93 3.26
C LYS A 72 -10.01 8.07 3.24
N GLN A 73 -8.85 7.92 3.88
CA GLN A 73 -7.76 8.92 3.86
C GLN A 73 -7.24 9.16 2.43
N GLU A 74 -7.30 8.15 1.57
CA GLU A 74 -6.95 8.26 0.13
C GLU A 74 -8.12 8.76 -0.75
N GLY A 75 -9.21 9.23 -0.14
CA GLY A 75 -10.40 9.71 -0.82
C GLY A 75 -11.29 8.60 -1.38
N ARG A 76 -11.05 7.33 -1.00
CA ARG A 76 -11.81 6.17 -1.49
C ARG A 76 -12.86 5.73 -0.47
N HIS A 77 -14.08 6.22 -0.65
CA HIS A 77 -15.20 5.91 0.23
C HIS A 77 -15.95 4.65 -0.24
N TYR A 78 -15.61 3.50 0.33
CA TYR A 78 -16.29 2.23 0.08
C TYR A 78 -17.15 1.81 1.27
N SER A 79 -18.20 1.02 1.00
CA SER A 79 -18.96 0.38 2.07
C SER A 79 -18.16 -0.73 2.75
N ASN A 80 -18.44 -1.00 4.03
CA ASN A 80 -17.77 -2.06 4.78
C ASN A 80 -17.88 -3.43 4.07
N ALA A 81 -19.04 -3.71 3.47
CA ALA A 81 -19.28 -4.93 2.71
C ALA A 81 -18.40 -5.02 1.46
N ALA A 82 -18.26 -3.91 0.71
CA ALA A 82 -17.40 -3.87 -0.48
C ALA A 82 -15.93 -4.10 -0.12
N VAL A 83 -15.43 -3.46 0.94
CA VAL A 83 -14.05 -3.67 1.41
C VAL A 83 -13.84 -5.10 1.89
N SER A 84 -14.81 -5.65 2.64
CA SER A 84 -14.76 -7.04 3.10
C SER A 84 -14.68 -8.02 1.93
N MET A 85 -15.53 -7.85 0.91
CA MET A 85 -15.51 -8.69 -0.30
C MET A 85 -14.22 -8.52 -1.09
N GLY A 86 -13.70 -7.30 -1.22
CA GLY A 86 -12.42 -7.02 -1.87
C GLY A 86 -11.25 -7.73 -1.19
N LEU A 87 -11.20 -7.70 0.15
CA LEU A 87 -10.19 -8.42 0.92
C LEU A 87 -10.30 -9.94 0.73
N LEU A 88 -11.52 -10.50 0.74
CA LEU A 88 -11.73 -11.93 0.51
C LEU A 88 -11.33 -12.35 -0.91
N ASN A 89 -11.56 -11.51 -1.91
CA ASN A 89 -11.12 -11.75 -3.27
C ASN A 89 -9.58 -11.83 -3.33
N LEU A 90 -8.88 -10.89 -2.69
CA LEU A 90 -7.41 -10.90 -2.63
C LEU A 90 -6.84 -12.09 -1.84
N VAL A 91 -7.57 -12.59 -0.82
CA VAL A 91 -7.22 -13.85 -0.15
C VAL A 91 -7.39 -15.05 -1.10
N ARG A 92 -8.50 -15.11 -1.85
CA ARG A 92 -8.75 -16.17 -2.84
C ARG A 92 -7.68 -16.18 -3.94
N GLU A 93 -7.25 -14.99 -4.36
CA GLU A 93 -6.17 -14.80 -5.35
C GLU A 93 -4.76 -15.06 -4.80
N ARG A 94 -4.64 -15.43 -3.52
CA ARG A 94 -3.36 -15.68 -2.83
C ARG A 94 -2.45 -14.45 -2.73
N VAL A 95 -3.02 -13.24 -2.79
CA VAL A 95 -2.29 -11.98 -2.56
C VAL A 95 -2.20 -11.69 -1.07
N LEU A 96 -3.32 -11.88 -0.36
CA LEU A 96 -3.40 -11.73 1.09
C LEU A 96 -3.57 -13.09 1.75
N THR A 97 -3.21 -13.16 3.01
CA THR A 97 -3.67 -14.18 3.94
C THR A 97 -4.45 -13.51 5.07
N ARG A 98 -5.30 -14.27 5.75
CA ARG A 98 -6.02 -13.81 6.92
C ARG A 98 -5.91 -14.83 8.04
N PHE A 99 -5.87 -14.34 9.27
CA PHE A 99 -5.89 -15.19 10.45
C PHE A 99 -6.77 -14.55 11.53
N ARG A 100 -7.27 -15.40 12.43
CA ARG A 100 -8.11 -14.94 13.52
C ARG A 100 -7.21 -14.57 14.69
N ASP A 101 -7.41 -13.37 15.21
CA ASP A 101 -6.82 -12.96 16.47
C ASP A 101 -7.38 -13.87 17.58
N LYS A 102 -6.48 -14.50 18.35
CA LYS A 102 -6.83 -15.49 19.38
C LYS A 102 -7.71 -14.90 20.48
N ASP A 103 -7.53 -13.62 20.77
CA ASP A 103 -8.19 -12.97 21.91
C ASP A 103 -9.53 -12.35 21.51
N LYS A 104 -9.58 -11.72 20.34
CA LYS A 104 -10.72 -10.87 19.95
C LYS A 104 -11.68 -11.51 18.97
N LYS A 105 -11.39 -12.72 18.45
CA LYS A 105 -12.17 -13.37 17.38
C LYS A 105 -12.30 -12.53 16.09
N ILE A 106 -11.47 -11.49 15.91
CA ILE A 106 -11.46 -10.60 14.74
C ILE A 106 -10.46 -11.10 13.70
N TRP A 107 -10.77 -10.91 12.41
CA TRP A 107 -9.86 -11.23 11.32
C TRP A 107 -8.84 -10.11 11.09
N LYS A 108 -7.58 -10.51 11.01
CA LYS A 108 -6.47 -9.67 10.53
C LYS A 108 -6.06 -10.11 9.13
N TYR A 109 -5.66 -9.15 8.31
CA TYR A 109 -5.23 -9.34 6.92
C TYR A 109 -3.78 -8.89 6.76
N VAL A 110 -2.98 -9.68 6.07
CA VAL A 110 -1.56 -9.40 5.82
C VAL A 110 -1.18 -9.97 4.46
N ILE A 111 -0.16 -9.40 3.81
CA ILE A 111 0.39 -9.94 2.57
C ILE A 111 0.83 -11.39 2.78
N ARG A 112 0.45 -12.24 1.83
CA ARG A 112 0.89 -13.63 1.83
C ARG A 112 2.36 -13.68 1.37
N LYS A 113 3.22 -14.21 2.25
CA LYS A 113 4.60 -14.58 1.92
C LYS A 113 4.68 -16.04 1.46
#